data_AF-A0A3M1WUL1-F1
#
_entry.id   AF-A0A3M1WUL1-F1
#
_cell.length_a   1.000
_cell.length_b   1.000
_cell.length_c   1.000
_cell.angle_alpha   90.00
_cell.angle_beta   90.00
_cell.angle_gamma   90.00
#
_symmetry.space_group_name_H-M   'P 1'
#
loop_
_entity.id
_entity.type
_entity.pdbx_description
1 polymer ?
#
loop_
_entity_poly.entity_id
_entity_poly.type
_entity_poly.pdbx_seq_one_letter_code
_entity_poly.pdbx_strand_id
1 'polypeptide(L)'
;MKRKSLFWVRLWLMGAIWGLWPGLALAQEADQLATMPVRVDMRAWAPVPGNQEQINACVPWAAVYGAGSILFAQRQGRIATEDGPRIALSPLFIYNQVAGGSCLMGAKVEASLRAFQTQGSVPIEQFTPADCQVQPSEELKALATSYRIGGYKKLFPAGASETVKIQRMKLMLAQDYPVVVGLNIRRNFRHIRADHPIWEPDQGNTQSEGGHAVCLVGYDEARQSFLVMNSWGPRWGKGGFAWIHYRDMGRHCDYAYTLHLPEASQPDLAPLGGALELRVMDLYHGTEMVQMGEAAARCSRVQLVYDQGEYRPEKALPDPLLFQLLTLDPAPDTYLYIWELGSDTPPLAVRPGDSSPTGPHSGERLIPGASLFLQPSEAGPEQEARLLLMFCRRQIEPAFLDQLPARYAACLGEPSKRLDQLFGERRLPAHAIWHAPDQIMLLAKEAPETTIATVMINLKPR
;
A
#
# COMPACT_ATOMS: atom_id res chain seq x y z
N MET A 1 -34.33 -39.99 -1.16
CA MET A 1 -34.82 -38.60 -1.04
C MET A 1 -33.90 -37.67 -1.83
N LYS A 2 -34.51 -36.74 -2.58
CA LYS A 2 -33.95 -35.69 -3.48
C LYS A 2 -32.72 -34.97 -2.88
N ARG A 3 -31.56 -34.86 -3.55
CA ARG A 3 -31.14 -34.00 -4.70
C ARG A 3 -30.87 -32.51 -4.37
N LYS A 4 -29.60 -32.12 -4.63
CA LYS A 4 -29.07 -30.87 -5.24
C LYS A 4 -29.01 -29.59 -4.36
N SER A 5 -28.10 -28.62 -4.49
CA SER A 5 -26.78 -28.43 -5.16
C SER A 5 -26.50 -26.90 -5.16
N LEU A 6 -25.23 -26.48 -5.08
CA LEU A 6 -24.64 -25.18 -5.49
C LEU A 6 -25.00 -23.88 -4.71
N PHE A 7 -23.99 -23.09 -4.29
CA PHE A 7 -23.47 -21.95 -5.07
C PHE A 7 -22.13 -21.40 -4.56
N TRP A 8 -21.38 -20.78 -5.48
CA TRP A 8 -19.96 -20.40 -5.50
C TRP A 8 -19.63 -18.96 -5.02
N VAL A 9 -18.35 -18.75 -4.67
CA VAL A 9 -17.44 -17.59 -4.93
C VAL A 9 -17.95 -16.15 -4.78
N ARG A 10 -17.22 -15.34 -3.99
CA ARG A 10 -17.04 -13.90 -4.26
C ARG A 10 -15.57 -13.49 -4.12
N LEU A 11 -14.89 -13.54 -5.26
CA LEU A 11 -13.86 -12.59 -5.68
C LEU A 11 -14.41 -11.16 -5.49
N TRP A 12 -13.64 -10.23 -4.96
CA TRP A 12 -13.93 -8.79 -5.13
C TRP A 12 -12.75 -8.10 -5.79
N LEU A 13 -12.89 -7.91 -7.11
CA LEU A 13 -12.38 -6.75 -7.82
C LEU A 13 -13.08 -5.51 -7.23
N MET A 14 -12.37 -4.64 -6.51
CA MET A 14 -12.83 -3.27 -6.29
C MET A 14 -12.50 -2.42 -7.52
N GLY A 15 -13.21 -2.69 -8.61
CA GLY A 15 -13.20 -1.89 -9.81
C GLY A 15 -14.52 -2.07 -10.54
N ALA A 16 -15.38 -1.06 -10.46
CA ALA A 16 -16.66 -0.93 -11.17
C ALA A 16 -17.88 -1.70 -10.64
N ILE A 17 -18.43 -1.30 -9.48
CA ILE A 17 -19.90 -1.27 -9.26
C ILE A 17 -20.25 -0.02 -8.45
N TRP A 18 -20.46 1.12 -9.11
CA TRP A 18 -21.27 2.22 -8.58
C TRP A 18 -22.47 2.36 -9.49
N GLY A 19 -23.40 1.42 -9.34
CA GLY A 19 -24.65 1.42 -10.07
C GLY A 19 -25.46 0.21 -9.66
N LEU A 20 -26.62 0.48 -9.04
CA LEU A 20 -27.69 -0.43 -8.62
C LEU A 20 -27.67 -0.85 -7.13
N TRP A 21 -28.77 -0.50 -6.46
CA TRP A 21 -29.24 -0.78 -5.09
C TRP A 21 -28.73 0.09 -3.91
N PRO A 22 -29.55 1.05 -3.42
CA PRO A 22 -29.21 1.88 -2.25
C PRO A 22 -29.06 1.15 -0.91
N GLY A 23 -29.65 -0.04 -0.76
CA GLY A 23 -29.76 -0.73 0.53
C GLY A 23 -28.52 -1.52 0.97
N LEU A 24 -27.70 -2.02 0.04
CA LEU A 24 -26.53 -2.84 0.37
C LEU A 24 -25.32 -1.98 0.77
N ALA A 25 -25.20 -0.77 0.21
CA ALA A 25 -24.12 0.18 0.51
C ALA A 25 -24.20 0.70 1.96
N LEU A 26 -25.40 0.92 2.50
CA LEU A 26 -25.60 1.42 3.86
C LEU A 26 -25.19 0.41 4.93
N ALA A 27 -25.39 -0.89 4.69
CA ALA A 27 -24.99 -1.96 5.61
C ALA A 27 -23.46 -2.16 5.63
N GLN A 28 -22.80 -2.05 4.48
CA GLN A 28 -21.33 -2.09 4.38
C GLN A 28 -20.68 -0.84 4.99
N GLU A 29 -21.24 0.35 4.79
CA GLU A 29 -20.78 1.58 5.44
C GLU A 29 -20.89 1.49 6.98
N ALA A 30 -21.95 0.86 7.51
CA ALA A 30 -22.14 0.69 8.96
C ALA A 30 -21.13 -0.29 9.59
N ASP A 31 -20.81 -1.39 8.92
CA ASP A 31 -19.84 -2.40 9.40
C ASP A 31 -18.39 -1.88 9.34
N GLN A 32 -18.06 -1.09 8.31
CA GLN A 32 -16.77 -0.39 8.23
C GLN A 32 -16.62 0.66 9.33
N LEU A 33 -17.68 1.39 9.69
CA LEU A 33 -17.66 2.36 10.79
C LEU A 33 -17.40 1.71 12.15
N ALA A 34 -17.83 0.45 12.35
CA ALA A 34 -17.65 -0.29 13.60
C ALA A 34 -16.22 -0.83 13.81
N THR A 35 -15.44 -0.96 12.73
CA THR A 35 -14.08 -1.55 12.74
C THR A 35 -12.97 -0.51 12.54
N MET A 36 -13.32 0.78 12.45
CA MET A 36 -12.33 1.85 12.24
C MET A 36 -11.36 1.97 13.42
N PRO A 37 -10.07 2.32 13.15
CA PRO A 37 -9.14 2.69 14.20
C PRO A 37 -9.69 3.81 15.08
N VAL A 38 -9.51 3.74 16.40
CA VAL A 38 -9.95 4.81 17.30
C VAL A 38 -9.13 6.11 17.14
N ARG A 39 -8.00 6.03 16.43
CA ARG A 39 -7.11 7.15 16.13
C ARG A 39 -6.35 6.89 14.84
N VAL A 40 -6.22 7.92 14.01
CA VAL A 40 -5.35 7.96 12.83
C VAL A 40 -4.47 9.20 12.90
N ASP A 41 -3.20 9.07 12.51
CA ASP A 41 -2.21 10.17 12.55
C ASP A 41 -1.19 10.02 11.41
N MET A 42 -1.37 10.78 10.34
CA MET A 42 -0.51 10.74 9.14
C MET A 42 0.61 11.79 9.18
N ARG A 43 0.89 12.43 10.33
CA ARG A 43 1.97 13.42 10.43
C ARG A 43 3.35 12.84 10.09
N ALA A 44 3.54 11.55 10.31
CA ALA A 44 4.73 10.83 9.90
C ALA A 44 4.97 10.86 8.38
N TRP A 45 3.93 11.03 7.57
CA TRP A 45 4.01 11.13 6.10
C TRP A 45 3.94 12.57 5.59
N ALA A 46 3.53 13.51 6.44
CA ALA A 46 3.28 14.88 6.04
C ALA A 46 4.59 15.67 5.85
N PRO A 47 4.68 16.51 4.80
CA PRO A 47 5.77 17.47 4.69
C PRO A 47 5.71 18.47 5.87
N VAL A 48 6.81 19.19 6.11
CA VAL A 48 6.79 20.29 7.10
C VAL A 48 5.72 21.28 6.66
N PRO A 49 4.77 21.71 7.51
CA PRO A 49 3.76 22.67 7.07
C PRO A 49 4.37 23.95 6.50
N GLY A 50 4.14 24.19 5.21
CA GLY A 50 4.64 25.35 4.49
C GLY A 50 3.75 26.58 4.66
N ASN A 51 4.14 27.67 4.00
CA ASN A 51 3.44 28.96 4.06
C ASN A 51 3.09 29.44 2.66
N GLN A 52 1.79 29.68 2.42
CA GLN A 52 1.29 30.26 1.17
C GLN A 52 1.57 31.77 1.04
N GLU A 53 2.02 32.41 2.13
CA GLU A 53 2.32 33.84 2.20
C GLU A 53 1.14 34.69 1.72
N GLN A 54 1.38 35.62 0.80
CA GLN A 54 0.37 36.54 0.27
C GLN A 54 -0.39 35.99 -0.94
N ILE A 55 -0.12 34.74 -1.35
CA ILE A 55 -0.79 34.11 -2.48
C ILE A 55 -1.99 33.32 -1.95
N ASN A 56 -3.17 33.55 -2.52
CA ASN A 56 -4.42 32.87 -2.17
C ASN A 56 -4.50 31.46 -2.78
N ALA A 57 -3.44 30.67 -2.60
CA ALA A 57 -3.25 29.32 -3.14
C ALA A 57 -3.65 28.20 -2.16
N CYS A 58 -4.48 28.48 -1.15
CA CYS A 58 -4.83 27.51 -0.10
C CYS A 58 -5.32 26.16 -0.65
N VAL A 59 -6.04 26.17 -1.78
CA VAL A 59 -6.56 24.95 -2.43
C VAL A 59 -5.42 24.06 -2.96
N PRO A 60 -4.50 24.53 -3.83
CA PRO A 60 -3.31 23.75 -4.18
C PRO A 60 -2.41 23.39 -3.00
N TRP A 61 -2.30 24.24 -1.98
CA TRP A 61 -1.58 23.88 -0.76
C TRP A 61 -2.22 22.69 -0.02
N ALA A 62 -3.54 22.67 0.14
CA ALA A 62 -4.22 21.54 0.75
C ALA A 62 -4.14 20.26 -0.11
N ALA A 63 -4.36 20.40 -1.43
CA ALA A 63 -4.45 19.26 -2.35
C ALA A 63 -3.11 18.68 -2.79
N VAL A 64 -2.17 19.54 -3.19
CA VAL A 64 -0.88 19.11 -3.75
C VAL A 64 0.15 18.98 -2.63
N TYR A 65 0.35 20.05 -1.87
CA TYR A 65 1.37 20.07 -0.82
C TYR A 65 1.00 19.19 0.38
N GLY A 66 -0.25 19.23 0.84
CA GLY A 66 -0.73 18.37 1.93
C GLY A 66 -1.02 16.96 1.46
N ALA A 67 -2.19 16.76 0.83
CA ALA A 67 -2.70 15.43 0.51
C ALA A 67 -1.82 14.67 -0.52
N GLY A 68 -1.39 15.33 -1.60
CA GLY A 68 -0.53 14.74 -2.62
C GLY A 68 0.80 14.24 -2.05
N SER A 69 1.53 15.11 -1.36
CA SER A 69 2.79 14.75 -0.71
C SER A 69 2.66 13.57 0.26
N ILE A 70 1.62 13.54 1.10
CA ILE A 70 1.34 12.43 2.02
C ILE A 70 1.16 11.12 1.24
N LEU A 71 0.32 11.13 0.21
CA LEU A 71 0.06 9.93 -0.59
C LEU A 71 1.33 9.41 -1.28
N PHE A 72 2.15 10.29 -1.85
CA PHE A 72 3.42 9.89 -2.45
C PHE A 72 4.43 9.40 -1.42
N ALA A 73 4.46 10.01 -0.23
CA ALA A 73 5.32 9.57 0.87
C ALA A 73 4.93 8.17 1.34
N GLN A 74 3.63 7.91 1.54
CA GLN A 74 3.07 6.59 1.87
C GLN A 74 3.44 5.56 0.80
N ARG A 75 3.23 5.87 -0.49
CA ARG A 75 3.57 4.98 -1.61
C ARG A 75 5.06 4.61 -1.64
N GLN A 76 5.93 5.53 -1.27
CA GLN A 76 7.38 5.32 -1.31
C GLN A 76 7.95 4.80 0.02
N GLY A 77 7.11 4.60 1.05
CA GLY A 77 7.59 4.22 2.38
C GLY A 77 8.52 5.27 3.02
N ARG A 78 8.43 6.54 2.58
CA ARG A 78 9.27 7.64 3.09
C ARG A 78 8.60 8.36 4.25
N ILE A 79 8.96 7.96 5.46
CA ILE A 79 8.55 8.63 6.70
C ILE A 79 9.42 9.88 6.93
N ALA A 80 8.80 10.95 7.41
CA ALA A 80 9.47 12.16 7.87
C ALA A 80 10.28 11.87 9.15
N THR A 81 11.60 11.85 9.04
CA THR A 81 12.55 11.89 10.17
C THR A 81 13.09 13.32 10.34
N GLU A 82 13.79 13.61 11.44
CA GLU A 82 14.44 14.91 11.67
C GLU A 82 15.47 15.26 10.57
N ASP A 83 16.07 14.25 9.91
CA ASP A 83 17.14 14.41 8.91
C ASP A 83 16.79 13.87 7.50
N GLY A 84 15.55 13.41 7.24
CA GLY A 84 15.17 12.72 6.01
C GLY A 84 14.39 13.59 5.01
N PRO A 85 14.59 13.44 3.68
CA PRO A 85 13.91 14.26 2.69
C PRO A 85 12.41 13.92 2.67
N ARG A 86 11.59 14.87 3.15
CA ARG A 86 10.13 14.78 3.03
C ARG A 86 9.76 14.96 1.57
N ILE A 87 8.94 14.06 1.03
CA ILE A 87 8.31 14.35 -0.27
C ILE A 87 7.41 15.57 -0.05
N ALA A 88 7.72 16.66 -0.72
CA ALA A 88 6.95 17.89 -0.70
C ALA A 88 6.72 18.32 -2.14
N LEU A 89 5.47 18.39 -2.58
CA LEU A 89 5.12 18.77 -3.95
C LEU A 89 4.80 20.27 -4.05
N SER A 90 5.19 20.90 -5.15
CA SER A 90 4.94 22.33 -5.37
C SER A 90 3.44 22.63 -5.54
N PRO A 91 2.83 23.41 -4.65
CA PRO A 91 1.45 23.86 -4.83
C PRO A 91 1.35 24.94 -5.91
N LEU A 92 2.40 25.76 -6.08
CA LEU A 92 2.43 26.84 -7.06
C LEU A 92 2.53 26.34 -8.49
N PHE A 93 3.11 25.14 -8.70
CA PHE A 93 3.11 24.51 -10.02
C PHE A 93 1.68 24.37 -10.56
N ILE A 94 0.74 23.95 -9.72
CA ILE A 94 -0.68 23.88 -10.10
C ILE A 94 -1.34 25.24 -10.04
N TYR A 95 -1.16 26.01 -8.95
CA TYR A 95 -1.85 27.28 -8.76
C TYR A 95 -1.64 28.24 -9.93
N ASN A 96 -0.41 28.41 -10.39
CA ASN A 96 -0.06 29.37 -11.44
C ASN A 96 -0.73 29.05 -12.78
N GLN A 97 -1.13 27.79 -12.99
CA GLN A 97 -1.80 27.33 -14.21
C GLN A 97 -3.33 27.38 -14.12
N VAL A 98 -3.90 27.54 -12.91
CA VAL A 98 -5.36 27.55 -12.67
C VAL A 98 -5.86 28.84 -12.03
N ALA A 99 -4.97 29.74 -11.63
CA ALA A 99 -5.31 31.02 -11.03
C ALA A 99 -6.13 31.88 -12.00
N GLY A 100 -7.13 32.59 -11.47
CA GLY A 100 -8.06 33.39 -12.29
C GLY A 100 -7.50 34.69 -12.87
N GLY A 101 -6.17 34.92 -12.81
CA GLY A 101 -5.51 36.12 -13.32
C GLY A 101 -4.85 37.02 -12.27
N SER A 102 -5.06 36.80 -10.97
CA SER A 102 -4.35 37.51 -9.88
C SER A 102 -4.07 36.58 -8.70
N CYS A 103 -2.95 36.81 -8.01
CA CYS A 103 -2.51 36.01 -6.85
C CYS A 103 -3.40 36.20 -5.62
N LEU A 104 -4.26 37.22 -5.63
CA LEU A 104 -5.27 37.47 -4.61
C LEU A 104 -6.57 36.69 -4.86
N MET A 105 -6.69 35.98 -5.99
CA MET A 105 -7.87 35.16 -6.27
C MET A 105 -7.63 33.70 -5.88
N GLY A 106 -8.60 33.11 -5.21
CA GLY A 106 -8.59 31.68 -4.95
C GLY A 106 -8.68 30.85 -6.23
N ALA A 107 -8.28 29.59 -6.15
CA ALA A 107 -8.50 28.60 -7.20
C ALA A 107 -9.72 27.73 -6.89
N LYS A 108 -10.47 27.32 -7.92
CA LYS A 108 -11.54 26.32 -7.74
C LYS A 108 -10.90 24.96 -7.41
N VAL A 109 -11.46 24.24 -6.44
CA VAL A 109 -10.94 22.93 -6.03
C VAL A 109 -11.00 21.92 -7.17
N GLU A 110 -12.09 21.87 -7.93
CA GLU A 110 -12.21 20.94 -9.06
C GLU A 110 -11.22 21.26 -10.20
N ALA A 111 -10.90 22.54 -10.43
CA ALA A 111 -9.91 22.95 -11.42
C ALA A 111 -8.49 22.55 -10.97
N SER A 112 -8.18 22.76 -9.69
CA SER A 112 -6.88 22.39 -9.09
C SER A 112 -6.67 20.89 -9.09
N LEU A 113 -7.69 20.12 -8.69
CA LEU A 113 -7.63 18.65 -8.68
C LEU A 113 -7.55 18.06 -10.08
N ARG A 114 -8.29 18.64 -11.05
CA ARG A 114 -8.19 18.24 -12.45
C ARG A 114 -6.79 18.51 -13.01
N ALA A 115 -6.22 19.68 -12.76
CA ALA A 115 -4.85 20.00 -13.18
C ALA A 115 -3.84 19.06 -12.52
N PHE A 116 -4.02 18.73 -11.23
CA PHE A 116 -3.15 17.79 -10.54
C PHE A 116 -3.26 16.36 -11.11
N GLN A 117 -4.45 15.95 -11.55
CA GLN A 117 -4.66 14.67 -12.21
C GLN A 117 -4.03 14.63 -13.61
N THR A 118 -4.23 15.66 -14.44
CA THR A 118 -3.81 15.65 -15.85
C THR A 118 -2.36 16.04 -16.05
N GLN A 119 -1.81 16.90 -15.19
CA GLN A 119 -0.46 17.44 -15.33
C GLN A 119 0.48 16.88 -14.28
N GLY A 120 0.01 16.75 -13.04
CA GLY A 120 0.83 16.38 -11.89
C GLY A 120 1.50 17.58 -11.24
N SER A 121 2.52 17.36 -10.43
CA SER A 121 3.33 18.44 -9.85
C SER A 121 4.80 18.01 -9.75
N VAL A 122 5.67 18.91 -9.34
CA VAL A 122 7.10 18.64 -9.14
C VAL A 122 7.44 18.74 -7.65
N PRO A 123 8.56 18.17 -7.18
CA PRO A 123 9.11 18.50 -5.88
C PRO A 123 9.19 20.02 -5.68
N ILE A 124 8.86 20.51 -4.48
CA ILE A 124 8.69 21.94 -4.21
C ILE A 124 9.96 22.72 -4.54
N GLU A 125 11.13 22.14 -4.35
CA GLU A 125 12.44 22.73 -4.66
C GLU A 125 12.63 23.03 -6.15
N GLN A 126 11.87 22.37 -7.03
CA GLN A 126 11.93 22.58 -8.49
C GLN A 126 11.05 23.74 -8.97
N PHE A 127 10.06 24.18 -8.17
CA PHE A 127 9.17 25.27 -8.56
C PHE A 127 8.59 26.02 -7.36
N THR A 128 9.20 27.16 -7.00
CA THR A 128 8.80 28.04 -5.87
C THR A 128 8.83 29.52 -6.28
N PRO A 129 8.12 29.94 -7.34
CA PRO A 129 8.10 31.34 -7.71
C PRO A 129 7.44 32.18 -6.61
N ALA A 130 7.93 33.41 -6.40
CA ALA A 130 7.29 34.37 -5.49
C ALA A 130 5.99 34.96 -6.06
N ASP A 131 5.70 34.71 -7.33
CA ASP A 131 4.57 35.24 -8.09
C ASP A 131 3.78 34.10 -8.75
N CYS A 132 2.46 34.25 -8.80
CA CYS A 132 1.55 33.33 -9.42
C CYS A 132 1.44 33.47 -10.96
N GLN A 133 2.04 34.49 -11.55
CA GLN A 133 2.06 34.68 -13.01
C GLN A 133 3.16 33.88 -13.71
N VAL A 134 4.19 33.44 -12.96
CA VAL A 134 5.29 32.64 -13.50
C VAL A 134 4.76 31.26 -13.89
N GLN A 135 4.78 30.92 -15.17
CA GLN A 135 4.34 29.61 -15.64
C GLN A 135 5.49 28.58 -15.56
N PRO A 136 5.20 27.31 -15.25
CA PRO A 136 6.21 26.26 -15.33
C PRO A 136 6.66 26.04 -16.79
N SER A 137 7.95 25.73 -16.97
CA SER A 137 8.50 25.40 -18.28
C SER A 137 8.01 24.04 -18.78
N GLU A 138 8.18 23.76 -20.07
CA GLU A 138 7.79 22.47 -20.64
C GLU A 138 8.58 21.29 -20.04
N GLU A 139 9.84 21.52 -19.64
CA GLU A 139 10.65 20.53 -18.94
C GLU A 139 10.07 20.20 -17.56
N LEU A 140 9.65 21.22 -16.80
CA LEU A 140 8.99 21.02 -15.50
C LEU A 140 7.63 20.34 -15.67
N LYS A 141 6.87 20.66 -16.73
CA LYS A 141 5.62 19.96 -17.06
C LYS A 141 5.84 18.49 -17.41
N ALA A 142 6.92 18.16 -18.10
CA ALA A 142 7.30 16.78 -18.37
C ALA A 142 7.66 16.02 -17.08
N LEU A 143 8.45 16.64 -16.19
CA LEU A 143 8.80 16.07 -14.88
C LEU A 143 7.56 15.87 -14.00
N ALA A 144 6.61 16.81 -14.06
CA ALA A 144 5.42 16.80 -13.23
C ALA A 144 4.55 15.55 -13.39
N THR A 145 4.63 14.91 -14.57
CA THR A 145 3.87 13.70 -14.89
C THR A 145 4.13 12.54 -13.93
N SER A 146 5.31 12.49 -13.31
CA SER A 146 5.69 11.47 -12.32
C SER A 146 4.93 11.59 -11.00
N TYR A 147 4.36 12.77 -10.71
CA TYR A 147 3.58 13.02 -9.50
C TYR A 147 2.13 13.40 -9.81
N ARG A 148 1.49 12.66 -10.73
CA ARG A 148 0.04 12.76 -10.98
C ARG A 148 -0.77 12.00 -9.94
N ILE A 149 -1.96 12.50 -9.63
CA ILE A 149 -3.00 11.69 -8.99
C ILE A 149 -3.76 10.89 -10.06
N GLY A 150 -4.30 9.74 -9.68
CA GLY A 150 -5.11 8.89 -10.56
C GLY A 150 -6.50 9.45 -10.73
N GLY A 151 -7.00 10.04 -9.65
CA GLY A 151 -8.23 10.79 -9.64
C GLY A 151 -8.57 11.27 -8.23
N TYR A 152 -9.78 11.80 -8.13
CA TYR A 152 -10.30 12.39 -6.90
C TYR A 152 -11.80 12.16 -6.81
N LYS A 153 -12.32 12.11 -5.59
CA LYS A 153 -13.73 11.90 -5.33
C LYS A 153 -14.25 12.89 -4.29
N LYS A 154 -15.35 13.55 -4.63
CA LYS A 154 -16.09 14.36 -3.67
C LYS A 154 -16.75 13.45 -2.65
N LEU A 155 -16.52 13.71 -1.36
CA LEU A 155 -17.01 12.83 -0.32
C LEU A 155 -18.51 13.00 -0.08
N PHE A 156 -19.08 14.18 -0.28
CA PHE A 156 -20.52 14.40 -0.07
C PHE A 156 -21.08 15.49 -0.99
N PRO A 157 -22.39 15.44 -1.31
CA PRO A 157 -23.05 16.51 -2.06
C PRO A 157 -23.17 17.78 -1.20
N ALA A 158 -23.43 18.91 -1.86
CA ALA A 158 -23.78 20.14 -1.16
C ALA A 158 -25.06 19.91 -0.31
N GLY A 159 -25.09 20.48 0.89
CA GLY A 159 -26.22 20.33 1.82
C GLY A 159 -26.29 19.00 2.57
N ALA A 160 -25.29 18.12 2.46
CA ALA A 160 -25.21 16.91 3.30
C ALA A 160 -25.22 17.26 4.80
N SER A 161 -25.82 16.40 5.62
CA SER A 161 -25.87 16.60 7.08
C SER A 161 -24.48 16.54 7.71
N GLU A 162 -24.30 17.20 8.86
CA GLU A 162 -23.04 17.20 9.61
C GLU A 162 -22.54 15.77 9.86
N THR A 163 -23.43 14.86 10.27
CA THR A 163 -23.12 13.44 10.51
C THR A 163 -22.54 12.76 9.28
N VAL A 164 -23.16 12.93 8.10
CA VAL A 164 -22.68 12.32 6.85
C VAL A 164 -21.31 12.87 6.48
N LYS A 165 -21.09 14.18 6.63
CA LYS A 165 -19.78 14.79 6.39
C LYS A 165 -18.71 14.15 7.28
N ILE A 166 -18.96 14.11 8.59
CA ILE A 166 -18.03 13.56 9.59
C ILE A 166 -17.72 12.09 9.29
N GLN A 167 -18.74 11.25 9.09
CA GLN A 167 -18.56 9.82 8.84
C GLN A 167 -17.73 9.55 7.58
N ARG A 168 -18.02 10.25 6.48
CA ARG A 168 -17.28 10.05 5.22
C ARG A 168 -15.84 10.53 5.30
N MET A 169 -15.56 11.60 6.04
CA MET A 169 -14.18 12.03 6.30
C MET A 169 -13.42 11.02 7.15
N LYS A 170 -14.03 10.51 8.23
CA LYS A 170 -13.44 9.45 9.07
C LYS A 170 -13.14 8.18 8.27
N LEU A 171 -14.08 7.75 7.42
CA LEU A 171 -13.93 6.54 6.61
C LEU A 171 -12.70 6.61 5.70
N MET A 172 -12.44 7.77 5.08
CA MET A 172 -11.26 7.92 4.23
C MET A 172 -9.96 7.94 5.04
N LEU A 173 -9.96 8.68 6.15
CA LEU A 173 -8.80 8.74 7.05
C LEU A 173 -8.48 7.36 7.66
N ALA A 174 -9.49 6.57 7.99
CA ALA A 174 -9.34 5.19 8.51
C ALA A 174 -8.66 4.24 7.51
N GLN A 175 -8.63 4.61 6.23
CA GLN A 175 -7.97 3.89 5.15
C GLN A 175 -6.68 4.59 4.71
N ASP A 176 -6.11 5.45 5.57
CA ASP A 176 -4.88 6.20 5.32
C ASP A 176 -4.94 7.17 4.12
N TYR A 177 -6.13 7.59 3.71
CA TYR A 177 -6.30 8.63 2.69
C TYR A 177 -6.44 10.03 3.32
N PRO A 178 -5.53 10.97 3.05
CA PRO A 178 -5.71 12.36 3.46
C PRO A 178 -6.90 13.00 2.73
N VAL A 179 -7.58 13.92 3.40
CA VAL A 179 -8.79 14.55 2.87
C VAL A 179 -8.58 16.05 2.70
N VAL A 180 -8.81 16.56 1.50
CA VAL A 180 -8.80 18.00 1.20
C VAL A 180 -10.15 18.57 1.58
N VAL A 181 -10.20 19.56 2.47
CA VAL A 181 -11.46 20.18 2.91
C VAL A 181 -11.47 21.68 2.67
N GLY A 182 -12.62 22.19 2.25
CA GLY A 182 -12.94 23.61 2.21
C GLY A 182 -13.79 23.98 3.42
N LEU A 183 -13.36 25.02 4.14
CA LEU A 183 -13.98 25.51 5.36
C LEU A 183 -14.40 26.97 5.18
N ASN A 184 -15.56 27.32 5.71
CA ASN A 184 -15.91 28.71 6.00
C ASN A 184 -15.35 29.08 7.38
N ILE A 185 -14.17 29.70 7.38
CA ILE A 185 -13.43 30.02 8.60
C ILE A 185 -13.82 31.39 9.15
N ARG A 186 -13.57 31.56 10.45
CA ARG A 186 -13.71 32.83 11.16
C ARG A 186 -12.33 33.41 11.48
N ARG A 187 -12.28 34.70 11.83
CA ARG A 187 -11.03 35.43 12.13
C ARG A 187 -10.18 34.77 13.21
N ASN A 188 -10.81 34.18 14.22
CA ASN A 188 -10.11 33.41 15.27
C ASN A 188 -9.28 32.23 14.74
N PHE A 189 -9.59 31.68 13.56
CA PHE A 189 -8.82 30.60 12.95
C PHE A 189 -7.37 31.01 12.66
N ARG A 190 -7.12 32.30 12.36
CA ARG A 190 -5.75 32.83 12.15
C ARG A 190 -4.89 32.82 13.40
N HIS A 191 -5.52 32.75 14.58
CA HIS A 191 -4.87 32.95 15.87
C HIS A 191 -4.79 31.68 16.70
N ILE A 192 -4.97 30.49 16.11
CA ILE A 192 -4.74 29.22 16.81
C ILE A 192 -3.25 29.11 17.18
N ARG A 193 -2.99 28.78 18.45
CA ARG A 193 -1.65 28.82 19.06
C ARG A 193 -1.12 27.42 19.34
N ALA A 194 0.18 27.30 19.57
CA ALA A 194 0.83 26.00 19.84
C ALA A 194 0.48 25.39 21.20
N ASP A 195 0.22 26.22 22.21
CA ASP A 195 -0.19 25.86 23.56
C ASP A 195 -1.67 25.43 23.63
N HIS A 196 -2.49 25.94 22.72
CA HIS A 196 -3.89 25.54 22.54
C HIS A 196 -4.23 25.34 21.06
N PRO A 197 -3.79 24.22 20.44
CA PRO A 197 -3.92 24.00 18.99
C PRO A 197 -5.29 23.43 18.63
N ILE A 198 -6.36 24.07 19.11
CA ILE A 198 -7.75 23.68 18.86
C ILE A 198 -8.46 24.89 18.26
N TRP A 199 -9.27 24.66 17.23
CA TRP A 199 -10.15 25.70 16.71
C TRP A 199 -11.47 25.72 17.47
N GLU A 200 -11.76 26.85 18.12
CA GLU A 200 -13.02 27.12 18.79
C GLU A 200 -13.77 28.22 18.01
N PRO A 201 -14.58 27.88 17.00
CA PRO A 201 -15.16 28.86 16.08
C PRO A 201 -16.06 29.89 16.78
N ASP A 202 -16.64 29.54 17.93
CA ASP A 202 -17.57 30.40 18.66
C ASP A 202 -16.88 31.29 19.71
N GLN A 203 -15.55 31.23 19.85
CA GLN A 203 -14.77 31.98 20.83
C GLN A 203 -13.95 33.12 20.20
N GLY A 204 -13.78 34.22 20.94
CA GLY A 204 -12.95 35.36 20.50
C GLY A 204 -13.51 36.08 19.27
N ASN A 205 -12.66 36.34 18.27
CA ASN A 205 -13.08 37.05 17.05
C ASN A 205 -13.78 36.10 16.06
N THR A 206 -15.10 36.06 16.12
CA THR A 206 -15.94 35.15 15.33
C THR A 206 -16.40 35.71 13.98
N GLN A 207 -15.90 36.88 13.56
CA GLN A 207 -16.23 37.47 12.25
C GLN A 207 -15.83 36.52 11.11
N SER A 208 -16.62 36.50 10.05
CA SER A 208 -16.32 35.70 8.85
C SER A 208 -14.98 36.14 8.26
N GLU A 209 -14.13 35.17 7.96
CA GLU A 209 -12.85 35.35 7.25
C GLU A 209 -12.90 34.77 5.83
N GLY A 210 -13.96 34.03 5.50
CA GLY A 210 -14.22 33.50 4.17
C GLY A 210 -13.82 32.03 3.99
N GLY A 211 -13.76 31.61 2.73
CA GLY A 211 -13.41 30.24 2.36
C GLY A 211 -11.90 29.99 2.47
N HIS A 212 -11.52 28.89 3.11
CA HIS A 212 -10.14 28.44 3.23
C HIS A 212 -10.04 26.92 3.05
N ALA A 213 -8.95 26.44 2.49
CA ALA A 213 -8.73 25.01 2.28
C ALA A 213 -7.59 24.48 3.14
N VAL A 214 -7.80 23.32 3.77
CA VAL A 214 -6.81 22.61 4.59
C VAL A 214 -6.82 21.12 4.29
N CYS A 215 -5.79 20.41 4.75
CA CYS A 215 -5.69 18.95 4.60
C CYS A 215 -5.97 18.27 5.94
N LEU A 216 -6.92 17.32 5.98
CA LEU A 216 -7.10 16.44 7.13
C LEU A 216 -6.05 15.32 7.06
N VAL A 217 -5.32 15.17 8.16
CA VAL A 217 -4.22 14.21 8.27
C VAL A 217 -4.43 13.20 9.39
N GLY A 218 -5.65 13.12 9.94
CA GLY A 218 -5.98 12.17 10.99
C GLY A 218 -7.22 12.55 11.77
N TYR A 219 -7.55 11.72 12.76
CA TYR A 219 -8.60 11.96 13.74
C TYR A 219 -8.32 11.23 15.04
N ASP A 220 -9.03 11.59 16.08
CA ASP A 220 -8.91 10.97 17.40
C ASP A 220 -10.28 10.95 18.09
N GLU A 221 -10.79 9.74 18.34
CA GLU A 221 -12.10 9.55 18.97
C GLU A 221 -12.11 9.98 20.44
N ALA A 222 -10.99 9.93 21.18
CA ALA A 222 -10.96 10.43 22.56
C ALA A 222 -11.10 11.96 22.58
N ARG A 223 -10.58 12.65 21.57
CA ARG A 223 -10.70 14.11 21.40
C ARG A 223 -11.97 14.55 20.67
N GLN A 224 -12.69 13.62 20.06
CA GLN A 224 -13.80 13.91 19.15
C GLN A 224 -13.44 14.97 18.09
N SER A 225 -12.26 14.84 17.49
CA SER A 225 -11.66 15.87 16.62
C SER A 225 -10.89 15.33 15.43
N PHE A 226 -10.91 16.06 14.32
CA PHE A 226 -10.01 15.86 13.19
C PHE A 226 -8.71 16.64 13.39
N LEU A 227 -7.60 16.07 12.93
CA LEU A 227 -6.30 16.74 12.86
C LEU A 227 -6.13 17.36 11.48
N VAL A 228 -5.85 18.66 11.43
CA VAL A 228 -5.67 19.41 10.18
C VAL A 228 -4.24 19.90 10.04
N MET A 229 -3.73 19.86 8.81
CA MET A 229 -2.51 20.50 8.35
C MET A 229 -2.89 21.77 7.60
N ASN A 230 -2.32 22.91 8.00
CA ASN A 230 -2.55 24.20 7.37
C ASN A 230 -1.34 24.65 6.54
N SER A 231 -1.53 25.72 5.76
CA SER A 231 -0.55 26.32 4.86
C SER A 231 -0.14 27.74 5.28
N TRP A 232 -0.10 27.99 6.59
CA TRP A 232 0.33 29.27 7.19
C TRP A 232 1.62 29.14 8.02
N GLY A 233 2.43 28.14 7.68
CA GLY A 233 3.72 27.86 8.30
C GLY A 233 3.64 27.15 9.65
N PRO A 234 4.80 26.71 10.18
CA PRO A 234 4.87 25.87 11.38
C PRO A 234 4.54 26.62 12.67
N ARG A 235 4.51 27.95 12.65
CA ARG A 235 4.14 28.79 13.81
C ARG A 235 2.63 28.86 14.04
N TRP A 236 1.83 28.54 13.04
CA TRP A 236 0.38 28.46 13.20
C TRP A 236 0.01 27.15 13.88
N GLY A 237 -0.85 27.21 14.90
CA GLY A 237 -1.17 26.04 15.73
C GLY A 237 0.08 25.41 16.33
N LYS A 238 0.10 24.08 16.46
CA LYS A 238 1.25 23.33 16.96
C LYS A 238 2.02 22.72 15.79
N GLY A 239 3.08 23.41 15.35
CA GLY A 239 3.94 22.95 14.26
C GLY A 239 3.25 23.00 12.90
N GLY A 240 2.25 23.87 12.70
CA GLY A 240 1.44 23.97 11.49
C GLY A 240 0.19 23.09 11.48
N PHE A 241 -0.10 22.43 12.60
CA PHE A 241 -1.26 21.56 12.78
C PHE A 241 -2.20 22.07 13.87
N ALA A 242 -3.48 21.76 13.75
CA ALA A 242 -4.49 22.04 14.77
C ALA A 242 -5.59 20.97 14.77
N TRP A 243 -6.36 20.93 15.84
CA TRP A 243 -7.53 20.07 15.97
C TRP A 243 -8.81 20.87 15.71
N ILE A 244 -9.76 20.24 15.03
CA ILE A 244 -11.11 20.77 14.83
C ILE A 244 -12.10 19.71 15.32
N HIS A 245 -12.96 20.06 16.27
CA HIS A 245 -13.98 19.15 16.76
C HIS A 245 -14.89 18.66 15.62
N TYR A 246 -15.33 17.41 15.68
CA TYR A 246 -16.17 16.81 14.63
C TYR A 246 -17.41 17.65 14.32
N ARG A 247 -18.07 18.15 15.37
CA ARG A 247 -19.22 19.05 15.24
C ARG A 247 -18.89 20.30 14.42
N ASP A 248 -17.78 20.95 14.75
CA ASP A 248 -17.40 22.22 14.13
C ASP A 248 -16.91 22.00 12.68
N MET A 249 -16.23 20.89 12.42
CA MET A 249 -15.93 20.44 11.05
C MET A 249 -17.22 20.20 10.24
N GLY A 250 -18.21 19.50 10.80
CA GLY A 250 -19.49 19.24 10.14
C GLY A 250 -20.24 20.53 9.78
N ARG A 251 -20.24 21.51 10.70
CA ARG A 251 -20.88 22.83 10.54
C ARG A 251 -20.20 23.70 9.49
N HIS A 252 -18.87 23.79 9.55
CA HIS A 252 -18.12 24.77 8.77
C HIS A 252 -17.55 24.24 7.45
N CYS A 253 -17.65 22.93 7.17
CA CYS A 253 -17.12 22.34 5.94
C CYS A 253 -18.10 22.45 4.77
N ASP A 254 -17.66 23.11 3.69
CA ASP A 254 -18.42 23.29 2.45
C ASP A 254 -18.21 22.13 1.47
N TYR A 255 -16.99 21.59 1.42
CA TYR A 255 -16.63 20.45 0.57
C TYR A 255 -15.50 19.63 1.18
N ALA A 256 -15.47 18.34 0.83
CA ALA A 256 -14.36 17.46 1.11
C ALA A 256 -14.07 16.56 -0.11
N TYR A 257 -12.78 16.38 -0.40
CA TYR A 257 -12.29 15.53 -1.49
C TYR A 257 -11.23 14.58 -0.96
N THR A 258 -11.33 13.31 -1.35
CA THR A 258 -10.20 12.39 -1.25
C THR A 258 -9.51 12.30 -2.60
N LEU A 259 -8.21 12.05 -2.56
CA LEU A 259 -7.40 11.79 -3.74
C LEU A 259 -7.00 10.31 -3.70
N HIS A 260 -6.81 9.71 -4.87
CA HIS A 260 -6.04 8.48 -4.97
C HIS A 260 -4.95 8.72 -5.98
N LEU A 261 -3.77 8.17 -5.70
CA LEU A 261 -2.75 8.10 -6.71
C LEU A 261 -3.22 7.17 -7.83
N PRO A 262 -2.69 7.29 -9.06
CA PRO A 262 -2.96 6.31 -10.10
C PRO A 262 -2.68 4.97 -9.47
N GLU A 263 -3.55 3.97 -9.71
CA GLU A 263 -3.11 2.59 -9.50
C GLU A 263 -1.68 2.56 -10.00
N ALA A 264 -0.73 2.19 -9.12
CA ALA A 264 0.64 2.09 -9.54
C ALA A 264 0.54 1.32 -10.84
N SER A 265 0.86 1.98 -11.97
CA SER A 265 0.72 1.37 -13.29
C SER A 265 1.43 0.06 -13.11
N GLN A 266 0.70 -1.06 -12.99
CA GLN A 266 1.29 -2.32 -12.55
C GLN A 266 2.40 -2.50 -13.55
N PRO A 267 3.67 -2.27 -13.20
CA PRO A 267 4.65 -1.87 -14.20
C PRO A 267 4.80 -2.96 -15.24
N ASP A 268 4.06 -2.91 -16.37
CA ASP A 268 3.63 -4.09 -17.16
C ASP A 268 4.01 -5.43 -16.52
N LEU A 269 3.49 -5.66 -15.29
CA LEU A 269 3.99 -6.71 -14.43
C LEU A 269 3.34 -7.99 -14.92
N ALA A 270 3.96 -8.68 -15.88
CA ALA A 270 3.51 -10.00 -16.22
C ALA A 270 3.82 -10.92 -15.03
N PRO A 271 2.83 -11.66 -14.48
CA PRO A 271 3.11 -12.64 -13.45
C PRO A 271 4.17 -13.62 -13.98
N LEU A 272 5.24 -13.78 -13.21
CA LEU A 272 6.20 -14.87 -13.40
C LEU A 272 5.74 -16.11 -12.63
N GLY A 273 4.68 -16.01 -11.85
CA GLY A 273 4.02 -17.07 -11.09
C GLY A 273 2.77 -16.55 -10.38
N GLY A 274 1.95 -17.47 -9.86
CA GLY A 274 0.78 -17.14 -9.05
C GLY A 274 1.14 -16.73 -7.61
N ALA A 275 0.14 -16.38 -6.81
CA ALA A 275 0.34 -16.11 -5.40
C ALA A 275 0.53 -17.41 -4.62
N LEU A 276 1.49 -17.46 -3.70
CA LEU A 276 1.85 -18.63 -2.91
C LEU A 276 1.62 -18.43 -1.43
N GLU A 277 1.05 -19.45 -0.80
CA GLU A 277 0.84 -19.53 0.64
C GLU A 277 1.61 -20.71 1.22
N LEU A 278 2.30 -20.48 2.33
CA LEU A 278 2.89 -21.54 3.14
C LEU A 278 1.83 -22.08 4.10
N ARG A 279 1.60 -23.40 4.08
CA ARG A 279 0.68 -24.08 5.00
C ARG A 279 1.45 -25.11 5.82
N VAL A 280 1.29 -25.08 7.13
CA VAL A 280 1.92 -26.06 8.03
C VAL A 280 0.88 -27.03 8.56
N MET A 281 1.29 -28.29 8.70
CA MET A 281 0.47 -29.32 9.31
C MET A 281 0.65 -29.29 10.83
N ASP A 282 -0.46 -29.17 11.54
CA ASP A 282 -0.48 -29.29 13.00
C ASP A 282 -0.59 -30.76 13.39
N LEU A 283 0.54 -31.34 13.82
CA LEU A 283 0.64 -32.74 14.25
C LEU A 283 0.12 -32.98 15.67
N TYR A 284 -0.16 -31.92 16.43
CA TYR A 284 -0.44 -32.02 17.85
C TYR A 284 -1.79 -31.41 18.24
N HIS A 285 -2.38 -31.94 19.31
CA HIS A 285 -3.47 -31.31 20.03
C HIS A 285 -3.07 -31.20 21.51
N GLY A 286 -2.58 -30.04 21.91
CA GLY A 286 -1.90 -29.90 23.19
C GLY A 286 -0.60 -30.71 23.19
N THR A 287 -0.56 -31.80 23.96
CA THR A 287 0.60 -32.71 24.05
C THR A 287 0.40 -34.03 23.31
N GLU A 288 -0.79 -34.29 22.73
CA GLU A 288 -1.10 -35.55 22.06
C GLU A 288 -0.84 -35.46 20.55
N MET A 289 -0.16 -36.46 19.97
CA MET A 289 -0.02 -36.58 18.51
C MET A 289 -1.34 -37.03 17.88
N VAL A 290 -1.72 -36.35 16.81
CA VAL A 290 -2.95 -36.61 16.05
C VAL A 290 -2.66 -37.62 14.93
N GLN A 291 -3.64 -38.45 14.55
CA GLN A 291 -3.46 -39.36 13.41
C GLN A 291 -3.22 -38.59 12.11
N MET A 292 -2.34 -39.08 11.24
CA MET A 292 -1.91 -38.41 10.00
C MET A 292 -3.09 -37.95 9.11
N GLY A 293 -4.17 -38.73 9.04
CA GLY A 293 -5.38 -38.38 8.27
C GLY A 293 -6.17 -37.21 8.85
N GLU A 294 -6.19 -37.05 10.18
CA GLU A 294 -6.82 -35.92 10.88
C GLU A 294 -5.91 -34.69 10.88
N ALA A 295 -4.58 -34.88 10.95
CA ALA A 295 -3.59 -33.82 10.87
C ALA A 295 -3.60 -33.11 9.50
N ALA A 296 -3.74 -33.86 8.40
CA ALA A 296 -3.84 -33.29 7.05
C ALA A 296 -5.04 -32.34 6.88
N ALA A 297 -6.16 -32.61 7.56
CA ALA A 297 -7.32 -31.72 7.58
C ALA A 297 -7.09 -30.42 8.40
N ARG A 298 -6.02 -30.35 9.20
CA ARG A 298 -5.68 -29.24 10.10
C ARG A 298 -4.53 -28.37 9.60
N CYS A 299 -4.31 -28.30 8.29
CA CYS A 299 -3.31 -27.41 7.71
C CYS A 299 -3.70 -25.93 7.88
N SER A 300 -2.87 -25.15 8.57
CA SER A 300 -3.07 -23.72 8.77
C SER A 300 -2.13 -22.89 7.91
N ARG A 301 -2.63 -21.77 7.35
CA ARG A 301 -1.80 -20.77 6.68
C ARG A 301 -0.80 -20.16 7.67
N VAL A 302 0.45 -20.04 7.25
CA VAL A 302 1.49 -19.30 7.98
C VAL A 302 1.46 -17.84 7.54
N GLN A 303 1.40 -16.94 8.51
CA GLN A 303 1.59 -15.52 8.26
C GLN A 303 3.08 -15.24 8.02
N LEU A 304 3.41 -14.74 6.83
CA LEU A 304 4.76 -14.39 6.44
C LEU A 304 4.91 -12.88 6.39
N VAL A 305 6.09 -12.39 6.76
CA VAL A 305 6.51 -10.99 6.60
C VAL A 305 7.75 -10.96 5.73
N TYR A 306 7.75 -10.07 4.75
CA TYR A 306 8.94 -9.80 3.94
C TYR A 306 9.90 -8.86 4.68
N ASP A 307 11.13 -9.30 4.94
CA ASP A 307 12.16 -8.50 5.61
C ASP A 307 13.55 -8.82 5.03
N GLN A 308 14.36 -7.80 4.79
CA GLN A 308 15.76 -7.92 4.32
C GLN A 308 15.99 -8.89 3.13
N GLY A 309 15.04 -9.01 2.19
CA GLY A 309 15.20 -9.83 0.98
C GLY A 309 14.68 -11.27 1.07
N GLU A 310 14.07 -11.65 2.20
CA GLU A 310 13.49 -12.98 2.41
C GLU A 310 12.13 -12.88 3.14
N TYR A 311 11.27 -13.88 2.94
CA TYR A 311 10.06 -14.04 3.74
C TYR A 311 10.37 -14.80 5.03
N ARG A 312 9.79 -14.37 6.14
CA ARG A 312 9.91 -15.02 7.45
C ARG A 312 8.55 -15.26 8.11
N PRO A 313 8.34 -16.39 8.78
CA PRO A 313 7.19 -16.59 9.66
C PRO A 313 7.14 -15.53 10.77
N GLU A 314 5.96 -14.97 11.03
CA GLU A 314 5.76 -14.10 12.20
C GLU A 314 5.88 -14.84 13.53
N LYS A 315 5.62 -16.16 13.53
CA LYS A 315 5.64 -17.03 14.69
C LYS A 315 6.50 -18.25 14.42
N ALA A 316 7.04 -18.85 15.49
CA ALA A 316 7.79 -20.09 15.40
C ALA A 316 6.95 -21.19 14.71
N LEU A 317 7.58 -21.90 13.78
CA LEU A 317 6.94 -23.01 13.09
C LEU A 317 6.94 -24.28 13.97
N PRO A 318 5.99 -25.20 13.77
CA PRO A 318 5.98 -26.49 14.48
C PRO A 318 7.25 -27.31 14.23
N ASP A 319 7.62 -28.13 15.22
CA ASP A 319 8.72 -29.11 15.14
C ASP A 319 8.18 -30.50 15.56
N PRO A 320 8.23 -31.53 14.69
CA PRO A 320 8.80 -31.53 13.35
C PRO A 320 7.99 -30.70 12.36
N LEU A 321 8.70 -30.00 11.46
CA LEU A 321 8.09 -29.14 10.45
C LEU A 321 7.65 -29.95 9.23
N LEU A 322 6.33 -30.12 9.06
CA LEU A 322 5.70 -30.62 7.85
C LEU A 322 4.86 -29.51 7.21
N PHE A 323 5.10 -29.23 5.93
CA PHE A 323 4.46 -28.11 5.25
C PHE A 323 4.09 -28.40 3.79
N GLN A 324 3.19 -27.60 3.25
CA GLN A 324 2.79 -27.56 1.85
C GLN A 324 2.85 -26.13 1.36
N LEU A 325 2.98 -25.97 0.04
CA LEU A 325 2.78 -24.68 -0.61
C LEU A 325 1.46 -24.72 -1.41
N LEU A 326 0.61 -23.71 -1.22
CA LEU A 326 -0.62 -23.54 -1.99
C LEU A 326 -0.40 -22.40 -2.99
N THR A 327 -0.54 -22.68 -4.30
CA THR A 327 -0.51 -21.64 -5.33
C THR A 327 -1.92 -21.34 -5.84
N LEU A 328 -2.24 -20.05 -5.96
CA LEU A 328 -3.45 -19.54 -6.61
C LEU A 328 -3.14 -19.27 -8.08
N ASP A 329 -3.79 -20.00 -8.98
CA ASP A 329 -3.81 -19.75 -10.44
C ASP A 329 -2.41 -19.50 -11.05
N PRO A 330 -1.50 -20.49 -11.04
CA PRO A 330 -0.19 -20.33 -11.65
C PRO A 330 -0.36 -20.00 -13.13
N ALA A 331 0.27 -18.93 -13.59
CA ALA A 331 0.21 -18.52 -14.99
C ALA A 331 0.49 -19.74 -15.90
N PRO A 332 -0.30 -19.94 -16.97
CA PRO A 332 -0.03 -21.02 -17.93
C PRO A 332 1.43 -20.92 -18.35
N ASP A 333 2.12 -22.07 -18.38
CA ASP A 333 3.52 -22.21 -18.78
C ASP A 333 4.60 -21.73 -17.77
N THR A 334 4.26 -21.61 -16.48
CA THR A 334 5.26 -21.35 -15.42
C THR A 334 5.74 -22.63 -14.74
N TYR A 335 7.06 -22.86 -14.76
CA TYR A 335 7.74 -23.89 -13.97
C TYR A 335 8.15 -23.33 -12.61
N LEU A 336 7.88 -24.10 -11.56
CA LEU A 336 8.32 -23.80 -10.20
C LEU A 336 9.31 -24.86 -9.74
N TYR A 337 10.43 -24.44 -9.20
CA TYR A 337 11.41 -25.31 -8.54
C TYR A 337 11.56 -24.91 -7.09
N ILE A 338 11.57 -25.90 -6.21
CA ILE A 338 11.70 -25.71 -4.76
C ILE A 338 12.97 -26.40 -4.32
N TRP A 339 13.85 -25.67 -3.66
CA TRP A 339 15.12 -26.20 -3.19
C TRP A 339 15.40 -25.74 -1.77
N GLU A 340 15.83 -26.65 -0.90
CA GLU A 340 16.39 -26.28 0.38
C GLU A 340 17.83 -25.80 0.16
N LEU A 341 18.07 -24.53 0.50
CA LEU A 341 19.29 -23.84 0.12
C LEU A 341 20.49 -24.49 0.83
N GLY A 342 21.46 -24.98 0.04
CA GLY A 342 22.63 -25.69 0.56
C GLY A 342 22.42 -27.19 0.79
N SER A 343 21.26 -27.75 0.42
CA SER A 343 21.04 -29.20 0.40
C SER A 343 21.73 -29.86 -0.80
N ASP A 344 22.31 -31.05 -0.59
CA ASP A 344 22.85 -31.89 -1.67
C ASP A 344 21.76 -32.50 -2.57
N THR A 345 20.48 -32.41 -2.15
CA THR A 345 19.35 -32.91 -2.94
C THR A 345 19.00 -31.91 -4.03
N PRO A 346 18.84 -32.33 -5.30
CA PRO A 346 18.42 -31.44 -6.38
C PRO A 346 17.05 -30.80 -6.13
N PRO A 347 16.75 -29.64 -6.74
CA PRO A 347 15.45 -28.98 -6.62
C PRO A 347 14.27 -29.85 -7.04
N LEU A 348 13.19 -29.84 -6.26
CA LEU A 348 11.90 -30.41 -6.64
C LEU A 348 11.28 -29.58 -7.76
N ALA A 349 11.06 -30.19 -8.93
CA ALA A 349 10.41 -29.55 -10.08
C ALA A 349 8.89 -29.75 -10.05
N VAL A 350 8.14 -28.67 -10.20
CA VAL A 350 6.67 -28.64 -10.30
C VAL A 350 6.30 -28.13 -11.69
N ARG A 351 5.67 -28.98 -12.51
CA ARG A 351 5.42 -28.66 -13.93
C ARG A 351 4.05 -28.01 -14.17
N PRO A 352 3.92 -27.18 -15.20
CA PRO A 352 2.62 -26.75 -15.71
C PRO A 352 1.77 -27.98 -16.09
N GLY A 353 0.58 -28.12 -15.50
CA GLY A 353 -0.35 -29.18 -15.86
C GLY A 353 -0.19 -30.48 -15.07
N ASP A 354 0.73 -30.56 -14.09
CA ASP A 354 0.74 -31.65 -13.11
C ASP A 354 -0.64 -31.66 -12.42
N SER A 355 -1.43 -32.66 -12.79
CA SER A 355 -2.88 -32.68 -12.61
C SER A 355 -3.24 -33.13 -11.21
N SER A 356 -3.62 -32.19 -10.35
CA SER A 356 -4.87 -32.26 -9.56
C SER A 356 -5.10 -30.97 -8.78
N PRO A 357 -6.17 -30.20 -9.07
CA PRO A 357 -6.64 -29.19 -8.13
C PRO A 357 -7.04 -29.88 -6.83
N THR A 358 -6.37 -29.50 -5.75
CA THR A 358 -6.47 -30.14 -4.42
C THR A 358 -6.63 -29.14 -3.29
N GLY A 359 -6.66 -27.84 -3.61
CA GLY A 359 -6.99 -26.79 -2.64
C GLY A 359 -8.49 -26.67 -2.35
N PRO A 360 -8.89 -25.93 -1.30
CA PRO A 360 -10.28 -25.68 -0.95
C PRO A 360 -11.12 -25.03 -2.07
N HIS A 361 -10.50 -24.38 -3.05
CA HIS A 361 -11.19 -23.71 -4.16
C HIS A 361 -10.69 -24.14 -5.56
N SER A 362 -11.54 -23.91 -6.56
CA SER A 362 -11.23 -24.15 -7.97
C SER A 362 -10.09 -23.25 -8.44
N GLY A 363 -9.03 -23.83 -9.02
CA GLY A 363 -7.87 -23.10 -9.54
C GLY A 363 -6.65 -23.12 -8.60
N GLU A 364 -6.78 -23.71 -7.41
CA GLU A 364 -5.70 -23.83 -6.45
C GLU A 364 -4.92 -25.15 -6.60
N ARG A 365 -3.61 -25.11 -6.37
CA ARG A 365 -2.76 -26.32 -6.37
C ARG A 365 -1.93 -26.41 -5.09
N LEU A 366 -2.00 -27.56 -4.42
CA LEU A 366 -1.11 -27.91 -3.30
C LEU A 366 0.14 -28.59 -3.84
N ILE A 367 1.29 -28.20 -3.30
CA ILE A 367 2.60 -28.73 -3.64
C ILE A 367 3.20 -29.39 -2.39
N PRO A 368 3.61 -30.67 -2.47
CA PRO A 368 3.68 -31.51 -3.67
C PRO A 368 2.36 -32.20 -4.06
N GLY A 369 1.31 -32.07 -3.24
CA GLY A 369 -0.03 -32.59 -3.51
C GLY A 369 -0.84 -32.71 -2.22
N ALA A 370 -2.15 -32.94 -2.31
CA ALA A 370 -3.06 -32.96 -1.15
C ALA A 370 -2.60 -33.84 0.03
N SER A 371 -2.01 -35.00 -0.27
CA SER A 371 -1.63 -36.00 0.73
C SER A 371 -0.13 -36.10 0.97
N LEU A 372 0.65 -35.17 0.41
CA LEU A 372 2.11 -35.16 0.53
C LEU A 372 2.56 -33.87 1.22
N PHE A 373 3.59 -33.96 2.04
CA PHE A 373 4.17 -32.81 2.76
C PHE A 373 5.66 -32.74 2.47
N LEU A 374 6.17 -31.51 2.43
CA LEU A 374 7.59 -31.23 2.45
C LEU A 374 8.07 -31.22 3.90
N GLN A 375 9.25 -31.78 4.10
CA GLN A 375 9.98 -31.73 5.36
C GLN A 375 11.38 -31.19 5.05
N PRO A 376 11.86 -30.16 5.77
CA PRO A 376 13.25 -29.73 5.66
C PRO A 376 14.19 -30.86 6.08
N SER A 377 15.41 -30.89 5.54
CA SER A 377 16.42 -31.84 6.00
C SER A 377 16.81 -31.56 7.45
N GLU A 378 17.23 -32.60 8.18
CA GLU A 378 17.76 -32.44 9.54
C GLU A 378 19.05 -31.61 9.45
N ALA A 379 18.97 -30.37 9.92
CA ALA A 379 20.00 -29.36 9.70
C ALA A 379 21.38 -29.82 10.20
N GLY A 380 22.34 -29.95 9.27
CA GLY A 380 23.76 -29.87 9.61
C GLY A 380 24.10 -28.46 10.16
N PRO A 381 25.23 -28.28 10.86
CA PRO A 381 25.58 -27.02 11.54
C PRO A 381 25.72 -25.79 10.62
N GLU A 382 25.79 -25.99 9.29
CA GLU A 382 25.84 -24.92 8.28
C GLU A 382 24.53 -24.74 7.47
N GLN A 383 23.50 -25.57 7.71
CA GLN A 383 22.22 -25.48 6.98
C GLN A 383 21.35 -24.36 7.57
N GLU A 384 21.27 -23.26 6.83
CA GLU A 384 20.32 -22.20 7.08
C GLU A 384 18.95 -22.72 6.61
N ALA A 385 17.98 -22.89 7.51
CA ALA A 385 16.63 -23.39 7.20
C ALA A 385 15.89 -22.45 6.22
N ARG A 386 16.32 -22.43 4.96
CA ARG A 386 15.93 -21.50 3.91
C ARG A 386 15.46 -22.29 2.70
N LEU A 387 14.27 -21.96 2.21
CA LEU A 387 13.75 -22.48 0.96
C LEU A 387 13.99 -21.45 -0.14
N LEU A 388 14.57 -21.90 -1.24
CA LEU A 388 14.66 -21.17 -2.49
C LEU A 388 13.53 -21.63 -3.42
N LEU A 389 12.66 -20.70 -3.79
CA LEU A 389 11.67 -20.88 -4.85
C LEU A 389 12.19 -20.23 -6.13
N MET A 390 12.18 -20.98 -7.24
CA MET A 390 12.62 -20.48 -8.55
C MET A 390 11.50 -20.61 -9.56
N PHE A 391 11.13 -19.48 -10.17
CA PHE A 391 10.03 -19.40 -11.13
C PHE A 391 10.58 -19.08 -12.50
N CYS A 392 10.22 -19.91 -13.47
CA CYS A 392 10.78 -19.89 -14.81
C CYS A 392 9.67 -20.05 -15.85
N ARG A 393 9.73 -19.31 -16.95
CA ARG A 393 8.83 -19.52 -18.10
C ARG A 393 9.26 -20.66 -19.02
N ARG A 394 10.53 -21.05 -18.94
CA ARG A 394 11.08 -22.23 -19.60
C ARG A 394 11.61 -23.20 -18.55
N GLN A 395 11.48 -24.48 -18.86
CA GLN A 395 12.06 -25.53 -18.05
C GLN A 395 13.57 -25.32 -17.94
N ILE A 396 14.10 -25.34 -16.72
CA ILE A 396 15.54 -25.45 -16.49
C ILE A 396 15.97 -26.88 -16.89
N GLU A 397 17.06 -26.98 -17.65
CA GLU A 397 17.62 -28.26 -18.07
C GLU A 397 17.87 -29.18 -16.86
N PRO A 398 17.38 -30.44 -16.88
CA PRO A 398 17.54 -31.37 -15.76
C PRO A 398 19.01 -31.53 -15.32
N ALA A 399 19.94 -31.62 -16.28
CA ALA A 399 21.36 -31.74 -15.98
C ALA A 399 21.93 -30.54 -15.20
N PHE A 400 21.37 -29.34 -15.39
CA PHE A 400 21.74 -28.17 -14.59
C PHE A 400 21.19 -28.26 -13.18
N LEU A 401 19.95 -28.74 -13.00
CA LEU A 401 19.34 -28.94 -11.68
C LEU A 401 20.09 -29.98 -10.85
N ASP A 402 20.53 -31.07 -11.49
CA ASP A 402 21.33 -32.12 -10.84
C ASP A 402 22.69 -31.59 -10.35
N GLN A 403 23.28 -30.63 -11.06
CA GLN A 403 24.56 -30.00 -10.70
C GLN A 403 24.39 -28.77 -9.79
N LEU A 404 23.16 -28.33 -9.53
CA LEU A 404 22.88 -27.08 -8.85
C LEU A 404 23.45 -27.03 -7.42
N PRO A 405 23.35 -28.08 -6.59
CA PRO A 405 23.98 -28.09 -5.27
C PRO A 405 25.49 -27.86 -5.29
N ALA A 406 26.21 -28.61 -6.12
CA ALA A 406 27.66 -28.50 -6.24
C ALA A 406 28.11 -27.13 -6.79
N ARG A 407 27.36 -26.57 -7.75
CA ARG A 407 27.64 -25.23 -8.30
C ARG A 407 27.39 -24.13 -7.28
N TYR A 408 26.30 -24.22 -6.53
CA TYR A 408 25.99 -23.28 -5.45
C TYR A 408 27.06 -23.34 -4.35
N ALA A 409 27.48 -24.56 -3.96
CA ALA A 409 28.55 -24.80 -2.99
C ALA A 409 29.85 -24.07 -3.37
N ALA A 410 30.18 -24.00 -4.66
CA ALA A 410 31.38 -23.32 -5.16
C ALA A 410 31.29 -21.77 -5.18
N CYS A 411 30.09 -21.19 -5.06
CA CYS A 411 29.90 -19.73 -5.02
C CYS A 411 30.21 -19.16 -3.63
N LEU A 412 30.70 -17.92 -3.57
CA LEU A 412 31.14 -17.27 -2.32
C LEU A 412 30.20 -16.15 -1.85
N GLY A 413 30.13 -15.94 -0.52
CA GLY A 413 29.41 -14.84 0.11
C GLY A 413 27.98 -15.17 0.54
N GLU A 414 27.20 -14.15 0.89
CA GLU A 414 25.81 -14.28 1.33
C GLU A 414 24.92 -14.97 0.28
N PRO A 415 23.82 -15.64 0.69
CA PRO A 415 22.91 -16.36 -0.20
C PRO A 415 22.56 -15.66 -1.50
N SER A 416 22.14 -14.39 -1.44
CA SER A 416 21.79 -13.65 -2.65
C SER A 416 22.98 -13.46 -3.59
N LYS A 417 24.20 -13.20 -3.08
CA LYS A 417 25.40 -13.05 -3.92
C LYS A 417 25.80 -14.36 -4.59
N ARG A 418 25.60 -15.49 -3.90
CA ARG A 418 25.84 -16.82 -4.48
C ARG A 418 24.86 -17.12 -5.61
N LEU A 419 23.59 -16.74 -5.45
CA LEU A 419 22.58 -16.87 -6.51
C LEU A 419 22.89 -15.96 -7.71
N ASP A 420 23.39 -14.74 -7.47
CA ASP A 420 23.87 -13.86 -8.56
C ASP A 420 25.03 -14.50 -9.33
N GLN A 421 25.99 -15.12 -8.65
CA GLN A 421 27.09 -15.86 -9.29
C GLN A 421 26.61 -17.10 -10.05
N LEU A 422 25.65 -17.84 -9.49
CA LEU A 422 25.15 -19.10 -10.03
C LEU A 422 24.35 -18.91 -11.32
N PHE A 423 23.46 -17.91 -11.33
CA PHE A 423 22.52 -17.69 -12.44
C PHE A 423 22.94 -16.54 -13.35
N GLY A 424 23.80 -15.63 -12.88
CA GLY A 424 24.26 -14.47 -13.64
C GLY A 424 23.10 -13.63 -14.19
N GLU A 425 23.20 -13.25 -15.46
CA GLU A 425 22.19 -12.46 -16.17
C GLU A 425 20.84 -13.18 -16.32
N ARG A 426 20.78 -14.50 -16.10
CA ARG A 426 19.52 -15.24 -16.12
C ARG A 426 18.70 -15.01 -14.85
N ARG A 427 19.27 -14.50 -13.76
CA ARG A 427 18.50 -14.19 -12.55
C ARG A 427 17.89 -12.81 -12.66
N LEU A 428 16.61 -12.73 -12.38
CA LEU A 428 15.94 -11.44 -12.28
C LEU A 428 16.51 -10.66 -11.08
N PRO A 429 16.95 -9.41 -11.26
CA PRO A 429 17.45 -8.60 -10.15
C PRO A 429 16.39 -8.44 -9.06
N ALA A 430 16.80 -8.46 -7.78
CA ALA A 430 15.87 -8.38 -6.65
C ALA A 430 14.95 -7.15 -6.69
N HIS A 431 15.45 -6.00 -7.19
CA HIS A 431 14.66 -4.77 -7.33
C HIS A 431 13.59 -4.84 -8.44
N ALA A 432 13.69 -5.81 -9.34
CA ALA A 432 12.73 -6.04 -10.43
C ALA A 432 11.63 -7.03 -10.03
N ILE A 433 11.71 -7.59 -8.81
CA ILE A 433 10.69 -8.44 -8.21
C ILE A 433 9.91 -7.60 -7.19
N TRP A 434 8.61 -7.50 -7.38
CA TRP A 434 7.74 -6.95 -6.34
C TRP A 434 7.32 -8.03 -5.36
N HIS A 435 7.41 -7.73 -4.07
CA HIS A 435 7.05 -8.63 -2.97
C HIS A 435 5.86 -8.05 -2.20
N ALA A 436 4.77 -8.82 -2.08
CA ALA A 436 3.68 -8.47 -1.18
C ALA A 436 4.13 -8.59 0.28
N PRO A 437 3.64 -7.72 1.19
CA PRO A 437 4.03 -7.73 2.59
C PRO A 437 3.58 -8.99 3.36
N ASP A 438 2.49 -9.62 2.93
CA ASP A 438 1.78 -10.69 3.65
C ASP A 438 1.55 -11.99 2.82
N GLN A 439 2.00 -11.99 1.56
CA GLN A 439 1.89 -13.12 0.65
C GLN A 439 3.10 -13.18 -0.30
N ILE A 440 3.50 -14.39 -0.68
CA ILE A 440 4.52 -14.57 -1.71
C ILE A 440 3.84 -14.34 -3.06
N MET A 441 4.10 -13.19 -3.67
CA MET A 441 3.66 -12.89 -5.03
C MET A 441 4.88 -12.47 -5.85
N LEU A 442 5.01 -13.01 -7.06
CA LEU A 442 6.12 -12.70 -7.95
C LEU A 442 5.63 -11.99 -9.20
N LEU A 443 5.86 -10.69 -9.21
CA LEU A 443 5.57 -9.84 -10.34
C LEU A 443 6.89 -9.28 -10.90
N ALA A 444 7.06 -9.32 -12.23
CA ALA A 444 8.24 -8.78 -12.91
C ALA A 444 7.86 -7.86 -14.09
N LYS A 445 8.61 -6.77 -14.25
CA LYS A 445 8.33 -5.65 -15.16
C LYS A 445 8.41 -5.99 -16.64
N GLU A 446 9.33 -6.89 -16.98
CA GLU A 446 9.54 -7.55 -18.26
C GLU A 446 10.47 -8.72 -17.94
N ALA A 447 10.07 -9.95 -18.25
CA ALA A 447 10.90 -11.12 -18.02
C ALA A 447 11.11 -11.83 -19.36
N PRO A 448 12.32 -11.71 -19.96
CA PRO A 448 12.71 -12.60 -21.05
C PRO A 448 12.41 -14.05 -20.67
N GLU A 449 11.98 -14.88 -21.61
CA GLU A 449 11.63 -16.29 -21.34
C GLU A 449 12.74 -17.09 -20.65
N THR A 450 13.99 -16.61 -20.74
CA THR A 450 15.20 -17.21 -20.18
C THR A 450 15.45 -16.83 -18.71
N THR A 451 14.61 -15.98 -18.11
CA THR A 451 14.82 -15.40 -16.78
C THR A 451 14.27 -16.30 -15.66
N ILE A 452 15.00 -16.34 -14.55
CA ILE A 452 14.72 -17.08 -13.32
C ILE A 452 14.44 -16.05 -12.22
N ALA A 453 13.20 -16.00 -11.73
CA ALA A 453 12.87 -15.23 -10.54
C ALA A 453 13.06 -16.09 -9.29
N THR A 454 13.79 -15.56 -8.30
CA THR A 454 14.13 -16.28 -7.06
C THR A 454 13.46 -15.63 -5.86
N VAL A 455 12.81 -16.43 -5.00
CA VAL A 455 12.31 -16.01 -3.69
C VAL A 455 12.93 -16.88 -2.62
N MET A 456 13.39 -16.25 -1.53
CA MET A 456 13.87 -16.97 -0.36
C MET A 456 12.83 -16.89 0.76
N ILE A 457 12.57 -18.02 1.41
CA ILE A 457 11.80 -18.12 2.65
C ILE A 457 12.75 -18.64 3.72
N ASN A 458 12.98 -17.86 4.76
CA ASN A 458 13.68 -18.32 5.95
C ASN A 458 12.66 -18.87 6.94
N LEU A 459 12.75 -20.16 7.24
CA LEU A 459 11.80 -20.91 8.07
C LEU A 459 11.96 -20.60 9.56
N LYS A 460 13.00 -19.87 9.96
CA LYS A 460 13.15 -19.36 11.33
C LYS A 460 12.23 -18.13 11.53
N PRO A 461 11.57 -18.00 12.68
CA PRO A 461 10.71 -16.86 12.96
C PRO A 461 11.49 -15.54 13.03
N ARG A 462 10.78 -14.43 12.79
CA ARG A 462 11.32 -13.07 12.87
C ARG A 462 11.76 -12.68 14.28
#